data_AF-A0A2J7ZV83-F1
#
_entry.id   AF-A0A2J7ZV83-F1
#
_cell.length_a   1.000
_cell.length_b   1.000
_cell.length_c   1.000
_cell.angle_alpha   90.00
_cell.angle_beta   90.00
_cell.angle_gamma   90.00
#
_symmetry.space_group_name_H-M   'P 1'
#
loop_
_entity.id
_entity.type
_entity.pdbx_description
1 polymer ?
#
loop_
_entity_poly.entity_id
_entity_poly.type
_entity_poly.pdbx_seq_one_letter_code
_entity_poly.pdbx_strand_id
1 'polypeptide(L)'
;MSGAVPSWSRASLAQGGWRNRSHMQDGRGPGGIGMDLSGGWYDAGGGCTAMVALAAVATLAGASLMLKRPGAASDPARAASLLARAKQLFAFAKTVQGAWPTPAGTEVVYGSTSWRDDFAWAAAWLCRADVDGGAVAPSASAACTEAATFWSATATSGSYDDKAYEVSWAAVFGPAALLLRDVGAGSATVAAAADSYVSQLLATWIVSRTCSSSSPEWTVCNTAGGLAWHTNWGSNRYAANIAMAALASARDGGGVGAGLSAAVKRQRRCWARGQVAYVLGSNPKKQSFVVGYKWVGGAGGWTDLAGPNPSTLVGALVGGPDRYDGYADNRRDYVKNEVTTDYNAGFTGALAALADLTTALTTGGCTWDTYCSAACTPAPPASPSPSPSPSPSPSPSPSPSPSTCGATDWPCQECSTRTNIVNATACRTCVAAVRALGKEPYDCHECGKYGSTNGGVQGVCMADCVPGTALRGADWACPEYCANSANVGSNVTQAAQCVACVKGAADPWACYNCMTVTRSLSDALSARASCMACVTGGGAINGWACGECARLATPAARSACVACMQAGGSTGTCTATAGRRRRLA
;
A
#
# COMPACT_ATOMS: atom_id res chain seq x y z
N MET A 1 -1.41 -6.38 -1.41
CA MET A 1 -0.27 -6.06 -0.54
C MET A 1 0.90 -6.95 -0.95
N SER A 2 1.96 -6.32 -1.45
CA SER A 2 3.27 -6.98 -1.58
C SER A 2 4.05 -6.80 -0.27
N GLY A 3 5.22 -7.42 -0.14
CA GLY A 3 6.05 -7.37 1.05
C GLY A 3 5.47 -8.15 2.23
N ALA A 4 5.76 -7.66 3.43
CA ALA A 4 5.22 -8.21 4.67
C ALA A 4 3.71 -7.93 4.73
N VAL A 5 2.91 -8.99 4.81
CA VAL A 5 1.46 -8.85 5.00
C VAL A 5 1.20 -8.63 6.50
N PRO A 6 0.47 -7.56 6.90
CA PRO A 6 0.22 -7.28 8.31
C PRO A 6 -0.53 -8.42 9.02
N SER A 7 -0.26 -8.61 10.31
CA SER A 7 -0.88 -9.67 11.12
C SER A 7 -2.41 -9.57 11.22
N TRP A 8 -2.96 -8.37 11.10
CA TRP A 8 -4.41 -8.11 11.06
C TRP A 8 -5.05 -8.38 9.68
N SER A 9 -4.27 -8.80 8.68
CA SER A 9 -4.77 -9.08 7.33
C SER A 9 -5.87 -10.15 7.37
N ARG A 10 -7.12 -9.72 7.17
CA ARG A 10 -8.28 -10.63 7.11
C ARG A 10 -8.14 -11.67 6.00
N ALA A 11 -7.47 -11.34 4.90
CA ALA A 11 -7.22 -12.28 3.80
C ALA A 11 -6.20 -13.37 4.17
N SER A 12 -5.25 -13.05 5.06
CA SER A 12 -4.30 -14.02 5.62
C SER A 12 -4.90 -14.83 6.76
N LEU A 13 -5.80 -14.24 7.55
CA LEU A 13 -6.47 -14.86 8.69
C LEU A 13 -7.70 -15.70 8.30
N ALA A 14 -8.22 -15.58 7.08
CA ALA A 14 -9.34 -16.38 6.61
C ALA A 14 -9.03 -17.88 6.68
N GLN A 15 -10.06 -18.73 6.82
CA GLN A 15 -9.89 -20.19 6.81
C GLN A 15 -9.27 -20.62 5.47
N GLY A 16 -8.05 -21.18 5.51
CA GLY A 16 -7.26 -21.47 4.30
C GLY A 16 -6.59 -20.24 3.67
N GLY A 17 -6.31 -19.20 4.48
CA GLY A 17 -5.80 -17.88 4.10
C GLY A 17 -4.92 -17.85 2.85
N TRP A 18 -5.34 -17.03 1.88
CA TRP A 18 -4.82 -17.04 0.50
C TRP A 18 -3.84 -15.90 0.21
N ARG A 19 -3.47 -15.12 1.23
CA ARG A 19 -2.47 -14.04 1.13
C ARG A 19 -1.34 -14.22 2.13
N ASN A 20 -0.11 -14.22 1.64
CA ASN A 20 1.11 -14.39 2.42
C ASN A 20 2.18 -13.36 2.05
N ARG A 21 3.26 -13.32 2.84
CA ARG A 21 4.45 -12.51 2.55
C ARG A 21 4.95 -12.82 1.13
N SER A 22 5.34 -11.79 0.38
CA SER A 22 5.77 -11.92 -1.02
C SER A 22 6.73 -10.81 -1.39
N HIS A 23 7.63 -11.04 -2.34
CA HIS A 23 8.62 -10.05 -2.82
C HIS A 23 9.40 -9.31 -1.72
N MET A 24 9.82 -10.04 -0.67
CA MET A 24 10.59 -9.50 0.45
C MET A 24 12.00 -9.00 0.05
N GLN A 25 12.43 -9.27 -1.18
CA GLN A 25 13.73 -8.89 -1.72
C GLN A 25 13.64 -7.67 -2.65
N ASP A 26 12.49 -7.03 -2.78
CA ASP A 26 12.35 -5.84 -3.63
C ASP A 26 13.38 -4.78 -3.22
N GLY A 27 14.19 -4.35 -4.20
CA GLY A 27 15.29 -3.40 -4.02
C GLY A 27 16.58 -3.97 -3.39
N ARG A 28 16.54 -5.16 -2.78
CA ARG A 28 17.69 -5.83 -2.12
C ARG A 28 18.20 -7.08 -2.85
N GLY A 29 17.42 -7.66 -3.74
CA GLY A 29 17.79 -8.85 -4.52
C GLY A 29 18.82 -8.58 -5.63
N PRO A 30 19.23 -9.61 -6.39
CA PRO A 30 20.16 -9.46 -7.52
C PRO A 30 19.68 -8.39 -8.51
N GLY A 31 20.52 -7.38 -8.77
CA GLY A 31 20.17 -6.23 -9.63
C GLY A 31 19.39 -5.10 -8.93
N GLY A 32 19.11 -5.23 -7.62
CA GLY A 32 18.50 -4.19 -6.81
C GLY A 32 19.48 -3.07 -6.41
N ILE A 33 18.94 -1.96 -5.90
CA ILE A 33 19.69 -0.76 -5.50
C ILE A 33 20.22 -0.81 -4.05
N GLY A 34 20.13 -1.96 -3.37
CA GLY A 34 20.55 -2.12 -1.98
C GLY A 34 19.63 -1.45 -0.95
N MET A 35 18.40 -1.11 -1.34
CA MET A 35 17.41 -0.47 -0.47
C MET A 35 16.18 -1.37 -0.29
N ASP A 36 15.50 -1.25 0.85
CA ASP A 36 14.22 -1.93 1.05
C ASP A 36 13.12 -1.24 0.24
N LEU A 37 12.62 -1.92 -0.78
CA LEU A 37 11.46 -1.50 -1.56
C LEU A 37 10.29 -2.46 -1.38
N SER A 38 10.33 -3.34 -0.36
CA SER A 38 9.24 -4.26 -0.08
C SER A 38 8.00 -3.52 0.45
N GLY A 39 6.81 -4.02 0.11
CA GLY A 39 5.54 -3.43 0.52
C GLY A 39 4.69 -2.92 -0.64
N GLY A 40 3.74 -2.04 -0.34
CA GLY A 40 2.84 -1.47 -1.35
C GLY A 40 1.76 -2.45 -1.85
N TRP A 41 1.20 -2.15 -3.01
CA TRP A 41 0.11 -2.91 -3.62
C TRP A 41 0.54 -3.44 -4.99
N TYR A 42 0.12 -4.66 -5.31
CA TYR A 42 0.11 -5.10 -6.71
C TYR A 42 -0.93 -4.28 -7.45
N ASP A 43 -0.60 -3.92 -8.67
CA ASP A 43 -1.45 -3.08 -9.50
C ASP A 43 -2.73 -3.80 -9.95
N ALA A 44 -2.58 -4.93 -10.64
CA ALA A 44 -3.65 -5.70 -11.26
C ALA A 44 -3.46 -7.22 -11.04
N GLY A 45 -3.90 -8.05 -12.01
CA GLY A 45 -3.60 -9.49 -12.05
C GLY A 45 -2.13 -9.82 -12.33
N GLY A 46 -1.35 -8.84 -12.79
CA GLY A 46 0.11 -8.88 -12.97
C GLY A 46 0.84 -7.90 -12.05
N GLY A 47 2.14 -8.12 -11.82
CA GLY A 47 2.96 -7.27 -10.95
C GLY A 47 3.87 -6.32 -11.72
N CYS A 48 3.46 -5.06 -11.84
CA CYS A 48 4.30 -3.90 -12.18
C CYS A 48 3.67 -2.64 -11.56
N THR A 49 4.45 -1.74 -10.96
CA THR A 49 3.97 -0.45 -10.43
C THR A 49 4.61 0.71 -11.20
N ALA A 50 3.83 1.61 -11.78
CA ALA A 50 4.33 2.77 -12.52
C ALA A 50 3.53 4.05 -12.22
N MET A 51 4.17 5.21 -12.46
CA MET A 51 3.75 6.60 -12.20
C MET A 51 3.81 7.04 -10.73
N VAL A 52 5.03 7.28 -10.23
CA VAL A 52 5.27 7.30 -8.78
C VAL A 52 5.46 8.71 -8.20
N ALA A 53 6.20 9.63 -8.83
CA ALA A 53 6.67 10.82 -8.10
C ALA A 53 5.55 11.82 -7.74
N LEU A 54 4.86 12.39 -8.74
CA LEU A 54 3.82 13.41 -8.51
C LEU A 54 2.54 12.81 -7.92
N ALA A 55 2.17 11.58 -8.32
CA ALA A 55 1.13 10.81 -7.67
C ALA A 55 1.45 10.52 -6.19
N ALA A 56 2.71 10.22 -5.83
CA ALA A 56 3.12 10.09 -4.44
C ALA A 56 3.09 11.42 -3.70
N VAL A 57 3.43 12.56 -4.33
CA VAL A 57 3.25 13.89 -3.71
C VAL A 57 1.78 14.08 -3.32
N ALA A 58 0.85 13.88 -4.27
CA ALA A 58 -0.58 13.99 -4.03
C ALA A 58 -1.05 13.02 -2.93
N THR A 59 -0.59 11.77 -2.98
CA THR A 59 -0.95 10.72 -2.00
C THR A 59 -0.46 11.06 -0.59
N LEU A 60 0.81 11.47 -0.44
CA LEU A 60 1.41 11.83 0.84
C LEU A 60 0.75 13.09 1.43
N ALA A 61 0.46 14.09 0.60
CA ALA A 61 -0.24 15.29 1.01
C ALA A 61 -1.69 14.98 1.44
N GLY A 62 -2.44 14.20 0.65
CA GLY A 62 -3.80 13.76 1.00
C GLY A 62 -3.83 12.90 2.27
N ALA A 63 -2.91 11.96 2.42
CA ALA A 63 -2.78 11.14 3.63
C ALA A 63 -2.45 11.99 4.87
N SER A 64 -1.61 13.03 4.72
CA SER A 64 -1.33 13.96 5.81
C SER A 64 -2.57 14.70 6.30
N LEU A 65 -3.47 15.08 5.39
CA LEU A 65 -4.74 15.73 5.74
C LEU A 65 -5.64 14.79 6.53
N MET A 66 -5.72 13.52 6.14
CA MET A 66 -6.54 12.52 6.85
C MET A 66 -6.00 12.23 8.25
N LEU A 67 -4.69 12.01 8.38
CA LEU A 67 -4.05 11.70 9.67
C LEU A 67 -4.09 12.90 10.65
N LYS A 68 -4.24 14.14 10.15
CA LYS A 68 -4.47 15.32 11.00
C LYS A 68 -5.89 15.38 11.59
N ARG A 69 -6.87 14.70 10.98
CA ARG A 69 -8.25 14.74 11.50
C ARG A 69 -8.33 14.00 12.83
N PRO A 70 -9.21 14.45 13.75
CA PRO A 70 -9.44 13.73 14.99
C PRO A 70 -10.08 12.36 14.69
N GLY A 71 -9.71 11.34 15.46
CA GLY A 71 -10.26 9.99 15.35
C GLY A 71 -9.24 8.91 15.69
N ALA A 72 -9.66 7.64 15.63
CA ALA A 72 -8.82 6.49 15.99
C ALA A 72 -7.57 6.33 15.10
N ALA A 73 -7.58 6.90 13.90
CA ALA A 73 -6.45 6.91 12.98
C ALA A 73 -5.64 8.23 13.01
N SER A 74 -5.92 9.13 13.96
CA SER A 74 -5.21 10.40 14.07
C SER A 74 -3.74 10.18 14.43
N ASP A 75 -2.85 10.75 13.63
CA ASP A 75 -1.41 10.71 13.84
C ASP A 75 -0.76 12.00 13.29
N PRO A 76 -0.79 13.10 14.07
CA PRO A 76 -0.27 14.39 13.61
C PRO A 76 1.24 14.37 13.31
N ALA A 77 2.01 13.55 14.02
CA ALA A 77 3.46 13.45 13.83
C ALA A 77 3.80 12.77 12.49
N ARG A 78 3.11 11.67 12.17
CA ARG A 78 3.22 11.04 10.85
C ARG A 78 2.67 11.94 9.77
N ALA A 79 1.56 12.64 10.01
CA ALA A 79 1.03 13.60 9.05
C ALA A 79 2.06 14.68 8.68
N ALA A 80 2.74 15.27 9.66
CA ALA A 80 3.79 16.24 9.43
C ALA A 80 4.95 15.64 8.62
N SER A 81 5.36 14.41 8.94
CA SER A 81 6.42 13.68 8.23
C SER A 81 6.06 13.40 6.77
N LEU A 82 4.83 12.96 6.49
CA LEU A 82 4.34 12.70 5.13
C LEU A 82 4.26 14.00 4.32
N LEU A 83 3.75 15.09 4.91
CA LEU A 83 3.68 16.38 4.23
C LEU A 83 5.07 16.95 3.92
N ALA A 84 6.02 16.83 4.86
CA ALA A 84 7.41 17.23 4.61
C ALA A 84 8.02 16.42 3.46
N ARG A 85 7.79 15.11 3.42
CA ARG A 85 8.25 14.25 2.32
C ARG A 85 7.58 14.60 0.99
N ALA A 86 6.29 14.91 0.99
CA ALA A 86 5.57 15.37 -0.20
C ALA A 86 6.20 16.64 -0.77
N LYS A 87 6.52 17.62 0.07
CA LYS A 87 7.20 18.87 -0.33
C LYS A 87 8.61 18.61 -0.89
N GLN A 88 9.38 17.74 -0.26
CA GLN A 88 10.71 17.33 -0.76
C GLN A 88 10.61 16.65 -2.13
N LEU A 89 9.68 15.72 -2.29
CA LEU A 89 9.49 14.99 -3.55
C LEU A 89 8.99 15.89 -4.67
N PHE A 90 8.12 16.87 -4.35
CA PHE A 90 7.66 17.87 -5.31
C PHE A 90 8.80 18.80 -5.75
N ALA A 91 9.65 19.24 -4.81
CA ALA A 91 10.84 20.01 -5.13
C ALA A 91 11.79 19.23 -6.05
N PHE A 92 12.01 17.94 -5.79
CA PHE A 92 12.77 17.06 -6.68
C PHE A 92 12.11 16.91 -8.05
N ALA A 93 10.79 16.69 -8.11
CA ALA A 93 10.08 16.54 -9.39
C ALA A 93 10.27 17.77 -10.28
N LYS A 94 10.26 18.99 -9.71
CA LYS A 94 10.50 20.23 -10.45
C LYS A 94 11.92 20.35 -11.04
N THR A 95 12.91 19.56 -10.56
CA THR A 95 14.26 19.56 -11.15
C THR A 95 14.37 18.64 -12.36
N VAL A 96 13.38 17.78 -12.60
CA VAL A 96 13.36 16.85 -13.72
C VAL A 96 12.65 17.51 -14.90
N GLN A 97 13.31 17.59 -16.06
CA GLN A 97 12.74 18.15 -17.28
C GLN A 97 12.04 17.05 -18.10
N GLY A 98 10.73 17.19 -18.33
CA GLY A 98 9.95 16.30 -19.20
C GLY A 98 9.42 15.03 -18.51
N ALA A 99 8.79 14.16 -19.31
CA ALA A 99 8.39 12.83 -18.85
C ALA A 99 9.64 11.99 -18.58
N TRP A 100 9.60 11.17 -17.53
CA TRP A 100 10.70 10.26 -17.22
C TRP A 100 10.91 9.26 -18.38
N PRO A 101 12.08 9.22 -19.03
CA PRO A 101 12.33 8.26 -20.09
C PRO A 101 12.46 6.87 -19.47
N THR A 102 11.48 6.00 -19.76
CA THR A 102 11.53 4.60 -19.35
C THR A 102 12.80 3.95 -19.90
N PRO A 103 13.63 3.28 -19.07
CA PRO A 103 14.85 2.64 -19.55
C PRO A 103 14.58 1.65 -20.67
N ALA A 104 15.46 1.63 -21.69
CA ALA A 104 15.34 0.72 -22.82
C ALA A 104 15.26 -0.74 -22.36
N GLY A 105 14.31 -1.50 -22.92
CA GLY A 105 14.06 -2.89 -22.54
C GLY A 105 13.09 -3.07 -21.36
N THR A 106 12.57 -1.99 -20.77
CA THR A 106 11.49 -2.07 -19.77
C THR A 106 10.15 -2.20 -20.47
N GLU A 107 9.35 -3.20 -20.08
CA GLU A 107 7.96 -3.32 -20.54
C GLU A 107 7.13 -2.16 -19.96
N VAL A 108 6.58 -1.31 -20.84
CA VAL A 108 5.77 -0.16 -20.45
C VAL A 108 4.30 -0.58 -20.46
N VAL A 109 3.76 -0.89 -19.28
CA VAL A 109 2.32 -1.18 -19.09
C VAL A 109 1.52 0.11 -18.95
N TYR A 110 2.08 1.12 -18.26
CA TYR A 110 1.48 2.43 -18.04
C TYR A 110 2.29 3.53 -18.74
N GLY A 111 1.92 3.83 -19.98
CA GLY A 111 2.51 4.94 -20.73
C GLY A 111 2.00 6.30 -20.24
N SER A 112 2.89 7.27 -20.10
CA SER A 112 2.54 8.67 -19.84
C SER A 112 2.85 9.51 -21.08
N THR A 113 1.84 10.23 -21.55
CA THR A 113 1.89 11.14 -22.70
C THR A 113 1.84 12.61 -22.26
N SER A 114 1.43 12.89 -21.02
CA SER A 114 1.54 14.19 -20.36
C SER A 114 1.94 14.04 -18.90
N TRP A 115 2.68 15.03 -18.40
CA TRP A 115 3.12 15.17 -17.00
C TRP A 115 2.63 16.49 -16.38
N ARG A 116 2.02 17.36 -17.20
CA ARG A 116 1.70 18.74 -16.81
C ARG A 116 0.49 18.79 -15.88
N ASP A 117 -0.48 17.93 -16.13
CA ASP A 117 -1.64 17.75 -15.26
C ASP A 117 -1.25 17.12 -13.92
N ASP A 118 -0.26 16.22 -13.88
CA ASP A 118 0.30 15.70 -12.62
C ASP A 118 0.91 16.79 -11.73
N PHE A 119 1.61 17.77 -12.30
CA PHE A 119 2.11 18.91 -11.51
C PHE A 119 0.98 19.76 -10.98
N ALA A 120 -0.04 20.04 -11.80
CA ALA A 120 -1.22 20.75 -11.36
C ALA A 120 -1.91 20.01 -10.21
N TRP A 121 -2.04 18.69 -10.32
CA TRP A 121 -2.65 17.83 -9.30
C TRP A 121 -1.85 17.78 -8.01
N ALA A 122 -0.54 17.52 -8.08
CA ALA A 122 0.34 17.47 -6.92
C ALA A 122 0.39 18.81 -6.18
N ALA A 123 0.53 19.92 -6.91
CA ALA A 123 0.52 21.26 -6.34
C ALA A 123 -0.84 21.60 -5.72
N ALA A 124 -1.96 21.17 -6.33
CA ALA A 124 -3.29 21.37 -5.78
C ALA A 124 -3.49 20.68 -4.42
N TRP A 125 -2.95 19.46 -4.25
CA TRP A 125 -2.97 18.79 -2.94
C TRP A 125 -2.09 19.47 -1.90
N LEU A 126 -0.91 19.95 -2.29
CA LEU A 126 -0.05 20.73 -1.40
C LEU A 126 -0.72 22.04 -0.99
N CYS A 127 -1.35 22.74 -1.93
CA CYS A 127 -2.18 23.92 -1.66
C CYS A 127 -3.28 23.58 -0.65
N ARG A 128 -4.04 22.50 -0.90
CA ARG A 128 -5.09 22.04 0.03
C ARG A 128 -4.52 21.76 1.42
N ALA A 129 -3.34 21.18 1.52
CA ALA A 129 -2.67 20.88 2.78
C ALA A 129 -2.19 22.12 3.53
N ASP A 130 -1.74 23.16 2.82
CA ASP A 130 -1.28 24.42 3.40
C ASP A 130 -2.45 25.26 3.93
N VAL A 131 -3.57 25.33 3.21
CA VAL A 131 -4.73 26.15 3.59
C VAL A 131 -5.70 25.44 4.53
N ASP A 132 -5.48 24.15 4.81
CA ASP A 132 -6.38 23.36 5.66
C ASP A 132 -6.51 23.98 7.06
N GLY A 133 -7.74 24.05 7.56
CA GLY A 133 -8.03 24.69 8.84
C GLY A 133 -7.98 26.23 8.84
N GLY A 134 -7.70 26.87 7.70
CA GLY A 134 -7.82 28.33 7.53
C GLY A 134 -6.70 29.17 8.14
N ALA A 135 -5.62 28.54 8.62
CA ALA A 135 -4.47 29.26 9.18
C ALA A 135 -3.66 30.04 8.12
N VAL A 136 -3.69 29.58 6.86
CA VAL A 136 -3.04 30.21 5.72
C VAL A 136 -4.11 30.52 4.68
N ALA A 137 -4.22 31.78 4.29
CA ALA A 137 -5.09 32.17 3.19
C ALA A 137 -4.54 31.60 1.86
N PRO A 138 -5.39 31.17 0.91
CA PRO A 138 -4.93 30.67 -0.39
C PRO A 138 -4.01 31.63 -1.14
N SER A 139 -4.24 32.94 -1.03
CA SER A 139 -3.41 33.99 -1.62
C SER A 139 -2.00 34.10 -1.01
N ALA A 140 -1.80 33.56 0.19
CA ALA A 140 -0.51 33.56 0.89
C ALA A 140 0.24 32.22 0.78
N SER A 141 -0.36 31.18 0.17
CA SER A 141 0.29 29.88 -0.01
C SER A 141 1.02 29.82 -1.36
N ALA A 142 2.35 29.61 -1.30
CA ALA A 142 3.17 29.37 -2.48
C ALA A 142 2.68 28.15 -3.27
N ALA A 143 2.24 27.08 -2.58
CA ALA A 143 1.71 25.89 -3.25
C ALA A 143 0.40 26.19 -4.00
N CYS A 144 -0.44 27.09 -3.49
CA CYS A 144 -1.64 27.53 -4.22
C CYS A 144 -1.32 28.39 -5.43
N THR A 145 -0.30 29.25 -5.36
CA THR A 145 0.21 29.97 -6.53
C THR A 145 0.75 29.00 -7.59
N GLU A 146 1.59 28.04 -7.20
CA GLU A 146 2.13 27.03 -8.10
C GLU A 146 1.02 26.17 -8.73
N ALA A 147 0.03 25.75 -7.95
CA ALA A 147 -1.12 24.98 -8.44
C ALA A 147 -1.87 25.74 -9.53
N ALA A 148 -2.17 27.03 -9.31
CA ALA A 148 -2.79 27.90 -10.30
C ALA A 148 -1.93 28.03 -11.56
N THR A 149 -0.62 28.26 -11.42
CA THR A 149 0.30 28.40 -12.56
C THR A 149 0.37 27.13 -13.41
N PHE A 150 0.58 25.96 -12.80
CA PHE A 150 0.66 24.69 -13.53
C PHE A 150 -0.67 24.36 -14.23
N TRP A 151 -1.79 24.58 -13.54
CA TRP A 151 -3.10 24.33 -14.10
C TRP A 151 -3.39 25.25 -15.29
N SER A 152 -3.17 26.56 -15.16
CA SER A 152 -3.37 27.52 -16.26
C SER A 152 -2.47 27.24 -17.46
N ALA A 153 -1.19 26.92 -17.23
CA ALA A 153 -0.27 26.58 -18.33
C ALA A 153 -0.74 25.34 -19.11
N THR A 154 -1.26 24.33 -18.40
CA THR A 154 -1.83 23.12 -19.01
C THR A 154 -3.11 23.43 -19.77
N ALA A 155 -3.99 24.27 -19.21
CA ALA A 155 -5.23 24.69 -19.85
C ALA A 155 -4.99 25.45 -21.17
N THR A 156 -4.05 26.40 -21.18
CA THR A 156 -3.78 27.25 -22.35
C THR A 156 -3.07 26.51 -23.48
N SER A 157 -2.15 25.61 -23.14
CA SER A 157 -1.38 24.86 -24.14
C SER A 157 -2.18 23.78 -24.85
N GLY A 158 -3.40 23.48 -24.38
CA GLY A 158 -4.15 22.31 -24.84
C GLY A 158 -3.42 21.00 -24.55
N SER A 159 -2.39 21.01 -23.70
CA SER A 159 -1.53 19.86 -23.38
C SER A 159 -2.10 19.01 -22.24
N TYR A 160 -3.43 19.06 -22.05
CA TYR A 160 -4.12 17.88 -21.57
C TYR A 160 -3.80 16.75 -22.55
N ASP A 161 -3.61 15.55 -22.02
CA ASP A 161 -3.55 14.35 -22.85
C ASP A 161 -4.76 14.33 -23.82
N ASP A 162 -4.73 13.52 -24.88
CA ASP A 162 -5.89 13.32 -25.78
C ASP A 162 -7.18 12.90 -25.02
N LYS A 163 -7.01 12.54 -23.74
CA LYS A 163 -7.96 12.24 -22.66
C LYS A 163 -8.58 13.47 -21.99
N ALA A 164 -8.78 14.56 -22.74
CA ALA A 164 -9.46 15.74 -22.21
C ALA A 164 -10.86 15.35 -21.71
N TYR A 165 -11.21 15.79 -20.49
CA TYR A 165 -12.48 15.44 -19.84
C TYR A 165 -12.61 13.97 -19.42
N GLU A 166 -11.50 13.31 -19.10
CA GLU A 166 -11.48 12.03 -18.38
C GLU A 166 -10.99 12.19 -16.93
N VAL A 167 -11.19 11.14 -16.13
CA VAL A 167 -10.56 10.99 -14.81
C VAL A 167 -10.02 9.57 -14.69
N SER A 168 -8.70 9.43 -14.68
CA SER A 168 -8.01 8.15 -14.58
C SER A 168 -6.62 8.33 -13.98
N TRP A 169 -5.85 7.24 -13.87
CA TRP A 169 -4.45 7.30 -13.47
C TRP A 169 -3.58 8.16 -14.43
N ALA A 170 -4.01 8.33 -15.68
CA ALA A 170 -3.31 9.10 -16.72
C ALA A 170 -3.88 10.51 -16.94
N ALA A 171 -5.01 10.84 -16.32
CA ALA A 171 -5.73 12.09 -16.55
C ALA A 171 -6.26 12.64 -15.22
N VAL A 172 -5.47 13.51 -14.60
CA VAL A 172 -5.76 14.11 -13.27
C VAL A 172 -6.02 15.62 -13.33
N PHE A 173 -6.15 16.17 -14.53
CA PHE A 173 -6.41 17.60 -14.76
C PHE A 173 -7.77 18.06 -14.19
N GLY A 174 -8.83 17.26 -14.37
CA GLY A 174 -10.16 17.52 -13.79
C GLY A 174 -10.16 17.52 -12.25
N PRO A 175 -9.59 16.48 -11.59
CA PRO A 175 -9.37 16.47 -10.15
C PRO A 175 -8.56 17.67 -9.64
N ALA A 176 -7.51 18.10 -10.36
CA ALA A 176 -6.77 19.31 -10.02
C ALA A 176 -7.69 20.55 -10.06
N ALA A 177 -8.48 20.71 -11.13
CA ALA A 177 -9.45 21.80 -11.26
C ALA A 177 -10.45 21.83 -10.09
N LEU A 178 -10.96 20.67 -9.66
CA LEU A 178 -11.84 20.56 -8.49
C LEU A 178 -11.17 21.09 -7.21
N LEU A 179 -9.92 20.70 -6.95
CA LEU A 179 -9.19 21.18 -5.78
C LEU A 179 -8.94 22.69 -5.84
N LEU A 180 -8.45 23.20 -6.98
CA LEU A 180 -8.20 24.64 -7.17
C LEU A 180 -9.48 25.46 -6.94
N ARG A 181 -10.59 25.00 -7.52
CA ARG A 181 -11.91 25.58 -7.35
C ARG A 181 -12.32 25.63 -5.88
N ASP A 182 -12.18 24.53 -5.15
CA ASP A 182 -12.67 24.37 -3.78
C ASP A 182 -11.82 25.11 -2.75
N VAL A 183 -10.52 25.24 -2.99
CA VAL A 183 -9.63 26.00 -2.11
C VAL A 183 -9.58 27.49 -2.47
N GLY A 184 -10.05 27.87 -3.67
CA GLY A 184 -9.90 29.24 -4.17
C GLY A 184 -8.45 29.59 -4.50
N ALA A 185 -7.70 28.65 -5.10
CA ALA A 185 -6.32 28.88 -5.50
C ALA A 185 -6.23 29.85 -6.69
N GLY A 186 -5.24 30.75 -6.64
CA GLY A 186 -4.99 31.71 -7.70
C GLY A 186 -5.95 32.91 -7.68
N SER A 187 -6.06 33.60 -8.83
CA SER A 187 -7.01 34.69 -8.99
C SER A 187 -8.45 34.17 -9.13
N ALA A 188 -9.43 35.05 -8.90
CA ALA A 188 -10.85 34.72 -9.14
C ALA A 188 -11.10 34.20 -10.57
N THR A 189 -10.36 34.71 -11.56
CA THR A 189 -10.42 34.25 -12.95
C THR A 189 -9.95 32.81 -13.11
N VAL A 190 -8.85 32.41 -12.45
CA VAL A 190 -8.34 31.02 -12.50
C VAL A 190 -9.32 30.07 -11.82
N ALA A 191 -9.84 30.44 -10.64
CA ALA A 191 -10.81 29.63 -9.94
C ALA A 191 -12.13 29.46 -10.74
N ALA A 192 -12.59 30.51 -11.42
CA ALA A 192 -13.75 30.44 -12.31
C ALA A 192 -13.49 29.59 -13.57
N ALA A 193 -12.30 29.68 -14.15
CA ALA A 193 -11.90 28.82 -15.27
C ALA A 193 -11.85 27.33 -14.86
N ALA A 194 -11.34 27.04 -13.65
CA ALA A 194 -11.34 25.70 -13.09
C ALA A 194 -12.76 25.16 -12.87
N ASP A 195 -13.68 25.98 -12.35
CA ASP A 195 -15.10 25.57 -12.21
C ASP A 195 -15.78 25.35 -13.57
N SER A 196 -15.50 26.19 -14.56
CA SER A 196 -15.98 26.02 -15.93
C SER A 196 -15.48 24.70 -16.53
N TYR A 197 -14.21 24.37 -16.34
CA TYR A 197 -13.65 23.09 -16.78
C TYR A 197 -14.33 21.91 -16.11
N VAL A 198 -14.53 21.95 -14.79
CA VAL A 198 -15.27 20.90 -14.05
C VAL A 198 -16.69 20.75 -14.58
N SER A 199 -17.35 21.85 -14.91
CA SER A 199 -18.71 21.82 -15.46
C SER A 199 -18.74 21.22 -16.87
N GLN A 200 -17.74 21.51 -17.70
CA GLN A 200 -17.58 20.90 -19.03
C GLN A 200 -17.27 19.40 -18.92
N LEU A 201 -16.35 19.01 -18.03
CA LEU A 201 -16.07 17.60 -17.70
C LEU A 201 -17.37 16.87 -17.39
N LEU A 202 -18.17 17.38 -16.46
CA LEU A 202 -19.40 16.70 -16.07
C LEU A 202 -20.47 16.75 -17.16
N ALA A 203 -20.54 17.81 -17.96
CA ALA A 203 -21.48 17.89 -19.09
C ALA A 203 -21.18 16.84 -20.18
N THR A 204 -19.90 16.52 -20.40
CA THR A 204 -19.46 15.45 -21.32
C THR A 204 -19.93 14.07 -20.88
N TRP A 205 -20.07 13.84 -19.57
CA TRP A 205 -20.45 12.54 -19.02
C TRP A 205 -21.93 12.40 -18.66
N ILE A 206 -22.57 13.48 -18.24
CA ILE A 206 -24.00 13.54 -17.91
C ILE A 206 -24.78 13.87 -19.20
N VAL A 207 -24.65 13.00 -20.20
CA VAL A 207 -25.31 13.12 -21.49
C VAL A 207 -26.61 12.31 -21.52
N SER A 208 -27.51 12.61 -22.47
CA SER A 208 -28.69 11.80 -22.76
C SER A 208 -28.51 10.88 -23.98
N ARG A 209 -27.36 10.98 -24.67
CA ARG A 209 -27.06 10.23 -25.90
C ARG A 209 -26.92 8.73 -25.60
N THR A 210 -27.74 7.89 -26.22
CA THR A 210 -27.62 6.43 -26.16
C THR A 210 -26.48 5.93 -27.04
N CYS A 211 -25.78 4.89 -26.59
CA CYS A 211 -24.76 4.20 -27.38
C CYS A 211 -25.38 3.55 -28.63
N SER A 212 -24.64 3.60 -29.72
CA SER A 212 -24.98 3.01 -31.02
C SER A 212 -23.79 2.20 -31.56
N SER A 213 -24.02 1.43 -32.62
CA SER A 213 -22.94 0.76 -33.35
C SER A 213 -21.92 1.71 -33.95
N SER A 214 -22.32 2.95 -34.22
CA SER A 214 -21.46 4.04 -34.71
C SER A 214 -20.81 4.87 -33.60
N SER A 215 -21.10 4.58 -32.32
CA SER A 215 -20.46 5.30 -31.22
C SER A 215 -18.99 4.89 -31.12
N PRO A 216 -18.04 5.81 -31.39
CA PRO A 216 -16.62 5.48 -31.30
C PRO A 216 -16.23 5.27 -29.84
N GLU A 217 -15.21 4.42 -29.62
CA GLU A 217 -14.51 4.38 -28.33
C GLU A 217 -13.95 5.77 -28.01
N TRP A 218 -13.79 6.05 -26.71
CA TRP A 218 -13.36 7.33 -26.16
C TRP A 218 -14.40 8.46 -26.26
N THR A 219 -15.63 8.17 -26.70
CA THR A 219 -16.74 9.14 -26.71
C THR A 219 -17.89 8.69 -25.82
N VAL A 220 -18.22 9.49 -24.81
CA VAL A 220 -19.19 9.09 -23.77
C VAL A 220 -20.62 8.97 -24.32
N CYS A 221 -21.27 7.83 -24.06
CA CYS A 221 -22.68 7.57 -24.35
C CYS A 221 -23.30 6.73 -23.22
N ASN A 222 -24.62 6.68 -23.13
CA ASN A 222 -25.30 5.77 -22.21
C ASN A 222 -25.62 4.45 -22.89
N THR A 223 -25.22 3.35 -22.29
CA THR A 223 -25.76 2.02 -22.64
C THR A 223 -27.27 1.98 -22.45
N ALA A 224 -27.94 0.98 -23.05
CA ALA A 224 -29.39 0.82 -22.88
C ALA A 224 -29.77 0.62 -21.39
N GLY A 225 -28.87 0.01 -20.61
CA GLY A 225 -29.01 -0.18 -19.17
C GLY A 225 -28.67 1.05 -18.31
N GLY A 226 -28.15 2.13 -18.89
CA GLY A 226 -27.93 3.40 -18.19
C GLY A 226 -26.51 3.64 -17.65
N LEU A 227 -25.54 2.77 -17.95
CA LEU A 227 -24.11 3.03 -17.71
C LEU A 227 -23.61 4.10 -18.67
N ALA A 228 -22.97 5.15 -18.14
CA ALA A 228 -22.18 6.10 -18.92
C ALA A 228 -20.89 5.41 -19.38
N TRP A 229 -20.89 4.96 -20.62
CA TRP A 229 -19.83 4.16 -21.24
C TRP A 229 -18.92 5.04 -22.10
N HIS A 230 -17.62 4.76 -22.02
CA HIS A 230 -16.59 5.55 -22.67
C HIS A 230 -15.63 4.69 -23.51
N THR A 231 -15.22 3.55 -22.99
CA THR A 231 -14.37 2.56 -23.69
C THR A 231 -14.68 1.16 -23.17
N ASN A 232 -14.27 0.13 -23.92
CA ASN A 232 -14.36 -1.26 -23.49
C ASN A 232 -13.45 -1.56 -22.29
N TRP A 233 -12.33 -0.85 -22.15
CA TRP A 233 -11.37 -1.09 -21.06
C TRP A 233 -11.76 -0.34 -19.78
N GLY A 234 -12.22 -1.09 -18.78
CA GLY A 234 -12.56 -0.50 -17.47
C GLY A 234 -13.72 0.48 -17.55
N SER A 235 -14.78 0.14 -18.29
CA SER A 235 -15.99 0.97 -18.42
C SER A 235 -16.58 1.35 -17.05
N ASN A 236 -16.65 0.40 -16.12
CA ASN A 236 -17.09 0.65 -14.74
C ASN A 236 -16.16 1.62 -14.00
N ARG A 237 -14.83 1.48 -14.16
CA ARG A 237 -13.84 2.36 -13.51
C ARG A 237 -14.05 3.81 -13.91
N TYR A 238 -14.22 4.07 -15.20
CA TYR A 238 -14.39 5.43 -15.68
C TYR A 238 -15.70 6.06 -15.17
N ALA A 239 -16.81 5.32 -15.27
CA ALA A 239 -18.09 5.78 -14.72
C ALA A 239 -18.00 6.06 -13.21
N ALA A 240 -17.30 5.20 -12.45
CA ALA A 240 -17.09 5.36 -11.03
C ALA A 240 -16.20 6.55 -10.66
N ASN A 241 -15.12 6.79 -11.41
CA ASN A 241 -14.24 7.95 -11.22
C ASN A 241 -14.99 9.26 -11.44
N ILE A 242 -15.83 9.32 -12.48
CA ILE A 242 -16.63 10.51 -12.76
C ILE A 242 -17.77 10.64 -11.75
N ALA A 243 -18.36 9.54 -11.27
CA ALA A 243 -19.31 9.57 -10.16
C ALA A 243 -18.70 10.19 -8.90
N MET A 244 -17.45 9.84 -8.56
CA MET A 244 -16.71 10.48 -7.47
C MET A 244 -16.51 11.99 -7.75
N ALA A 245 -16.07 12.36 -8.94
CA ALA A 245 -15.87 13.76 -9.31
C ALA A 245 -17.18 14.57 -9.24
N ALA A 246 -18.28 14.01 -9.71
CA ALA A 246 -19.61 14.61 -9.64
C ALA A 246 -20.03 14.85 -8.18
N LEU A 247 -19.86 13.86 -7.31
CA LEU A 247 -20.16 13.95 -5.87
C LEU A 247 -19.28 14.98 -5.16
N ALA A 248 -17.96 14.95 -5.41
CA ALA A 248 -17.01 15.92 -4.86
C ALA A 248 -17.35 17.35 -5.31
N SER A 249 -17.68 17.52 -6.60
CA SER A 249 -18.04 18.82 -7.16
C SER A 249 -19.31 19.40 -6.56
N ALA A 250 -20.20 18.54 -6.04
CA ALA A 250 -21.52 18.88 -5.53
C ALA A 250 -21.56 18.98 -4.00
N ARG A 251 -20.41 19.01 -3.31
CA ARG A 251 -20.35 19.18 -1.85
C ARG A 251 -20.82 20.57 -1.42
N ASP A 252 -21.29 20.65 -0.18
CA ASP A 252 -21.68 21.91 0.43
C ASP A 252 -20.44 22.55 1.09
N GLY A 253 -19.85 23.54 0.40
CA GLY A 253 -18.72 24.33 0.88
C GLY A 253 -17.46 24.24 0.01
N GLY A 254 -16.60 25.27 0.11
CA GLY A 254 -15.32 25.39 -0.58
C GLY A 254 -15.35 26.32 -1.81
N GLY A 255 -14.53 27.37 -1.76
CA GLY A 255 -14.22 28.28 -2.88
C GLY A 255 -15.40 28.62 -3.79
N VAL A 256 -15.20 28.51 -5.11
CA VAL A 256 -16.24 28.80 -6.12
C VAL A 256 -17.36 27.75 -6.11
N GLY A 257 -17.05 26.50 -5.75
CA GLY A 257 -18.00 25.39 -5.72
C GLY A 257 -19.17 25.57 -4.74
N ALA A 258 -18.98 26.39 -3.71
CA ALA A 258 -20.04 26.75 -2.76
C ALA A 258 -21.25 27.43 -3.45
N GLY A 259 -21.01 28.15 -4.56
CA GLY A 259 -22.03 28.91 -5.29
C GLY A 259 -22.94 28.08 -6.21
N LEU A 260 -22.70 26.77 -6.36
CA LEU A 260 -23.53 25.91 -7.20
C LEU A 260 -24.97 25.80 -6.66
N SER A 261 -25.95 25.94 -7.57
CA SER A 261 -27.36 25.83 -7.22
C SER A 261 -27.70 24.43 -6.69
N ALA A 262 -28.70 24.36 -5.80
CA ALA A 262 -29.19 23.09 -5.26
C ALA A 262 -29.64 22.12 -6.38
N ALA A 263 -30.16 22.64 -7.49
CA ALA A 263 -30.56 21.84 -8.65
C ALA A 263 -29.35 21.17 -9.33
N VAL A 264 -28.26 21.90 -9.56
CA VAL A 264 -27.03 21.35 -10.15
C VAL A 264 -26.40 20.32 -9.22
N LYS A 265 -26.31 20.63 -7.92
CA LYS A 265 -25.79 19.67 -6.93
C LYS A 265 -26.61 18.38 -6.91
N ARG A 266 -27.94 18.48 -6.92
CA ARG A 266 -28.85 17.33 -6.98
C ARG A 266 -28.67 16.51 -8.25
N GLN A 267 -28.61 17.15 -9.43
CA GLN A 267 -28.39 16.46 -10.70
C GLN A 267 -27.11 15.61 -10.66
N ARG A 268 -25.99 16.19 -10.22
CA ARG A 268 -24.69 15.51 -10.11
C ARG A 268 -24.73 14.34 -9.12
N ARG A 269 -25.31 14.55 -7.93
CA ARG A 269 -25.45 13.51 -6.89
C ARG A 269 -26.34 12.34 -7.35
N CYS A 270 -27.48 12.63 -7.98
CA CYS A 270 -28.41 11.61 -8.47
C CYS A 270 -27.86 10.84 -9.67
N TRP A 271 -27.18 11.51 -10.61
CA TRP A 271 -26.48 10.84 -11.70
C TRP A 271 -25.40 9.89 -11.17
N ALA A 272 -24.56 10.35 -10.23
CA ALA A 272 -23.52 9.54 -9.61
C ALA A 272 -24.09 8.31 -8.89
N ARG A 273 -25.21 8.48 -8.17
CA ARG A 273 -25.94 7.35 -7.57
C ARG A 273 -26.37 6.35 -8.63
N GLY A 274 -26.88 6.80 -9.77
CA GLY A 274 -27.30 5.93 -10.88
C GLY A 274 -26.15 5.06 -11.40
N GLN A 275 -24.97 5.65 -11.60
CA GLN A 275 -23.78 4.92 -12.06
C GLN A 275 -23.31 3.88 -11.03
N VAL A 276 -23.23 4.26 -9.75
CA VAL A 276 -22.87 3.32 -8.68
C VAL A 276 -23.93 2.22 -8.53
N ALA A 277 -25.21 2.55 -8.64
CA ALA A 277 -26.29 1.56 -8.59
C ALA A 277 -26.20 0.56 -9.76
N TYR A 278 -25.88 1.02 -10.97
CA TYR A 278 -25.63 0.14 -12.13
C TYR A 278 -24.52 -0.88 -11.81
N VAL A 279 -23.37 -0.39 -11.31
CA VAL A 279 -22.22 -1.21 -10.91
C VAL A 279 -22.60 -2.26 -9.85
N LEU A 280 -23.42 -1.86 -8.87
CA LEU A 280 -23.83 -2.73 -7.78
C LEU A 280 -24.91 -3.76 -8.16
N GLY A 281 -25.69 -3.52 -9.22
CA GLY A 281 -26.67 -4.49 -9.72
C GLY A 281 -27.93 -3.94 -10.37
N SER A 282 -28.15 -2.62 -10.35
CA SER A 282 -29.26 -1.96 -11.08
C SER A 282 -28.98 -1.86 -12.58
N ASN A 283 -28.72 -3.00 -13.22
CA ASN A 283 -28.47 -3.12 -14.65
C ASN A 283 -29.42 -4.17 -15.27
N PRO A 284 -29.50 -4.29 -16.61
CA PRO A 284 -30.41 -5.22 -17.27
C PRO A 284 -30.23 -6.68 -16.86
N LYS A 285 -29.00 -7.07 -16.48
CA LYS A 285 -28.67 -8.44 -16.05
C LYS A 285 -28.87 -8.69 -14.55
N LYS A 286 -29.24 -7.68 -13.76
CA LYS A 286 -29.42 -7.75 -12.30
C LYS A 286 -28.21 -8.37 -11.57
N GLN A 287 -27.01 -8.14 -12.11
CA GLN A 287 -25.76 -8.73 -11.62
C GLN A 287 -24.86 -7.65 -11.02
N SER A 288 -24.14 -7.97 -9.95
CA SER A 288 -23.10 -7.06 -9.46
C SER A 288 -21.83 -7.21 -10.30
N PHE A 289 -21.16 -6.08 -10.55
CA PHE A 289 -19.79 -6.05 -11.08
C PHE A 289 -18.72 -6.00 -9.97
N VAL A 290 -19.11 -6.18 -8.71
CA VAL A 290 -18.20 -6.19 -7.56
C VAL A 290 -18.05 -7.61 -7.04
N VAL A 291 -16.83 -8.14 -7.08
CA VAL A 291 -16.53 -9.51 -6.66
C VAL A 291 -16.94 -9.73 -5.20
N GLY A 292 -17.70 -10.79 -4.94
CA GLY A 292 -18.17 -11.14 -3.60
C GLY A 292 -19.30 -10.25 -3.05
N TYR A 293 -19.79 -9.27 -3.81
CA TYR A 293 -20.99 -8.51 -3.47
C TYR A 293 -22.20 -9.06 -4.23
N LYS A 294 -23.28 -9.37 -3.50
CA LYS A 294 -24.52 -9.88 -4.10
C LYS A 294 -25.54 -8.75 -4.16
N TRP A 295 -26.10 -8.51 -5.34
CA TRP A 295 -27.26 -7.63 -5.49
C TRP A 295 -28.46 -8.21 -4.76
N VAL A 296 -29.17 -7.36 -3.99
CA VAL A 296 -30.40 -7.77 -3.30
C VAL A 296 -31.50 -7.88 -4.36
N GLY A 297 -31.77 -9.12 -4.81
CA GLY A 297 -32.83 -9.43 -5.80
C GLY A 297 -32.42 -10.31 -6.99
N GLY A 298 -31.19 -10.83 -7.05
CA GLY A 298 -30.73 -11.71 -8.14
C GLY A 298 -29.93 -12.93 -7.66
N ALA A 299 -30.14 -14.07 -8.32
CA ALA A 299 -29.30 -15.26 -8.23
C ALA A 299 -28.29 -15.21 -9.39
N GLY A 300 -27.04 -14.87 -9.12
CA GLY A 300 -25.96 -14.94 -10.11
C GLY A 300 -24.76 -15.66 -9.50
N GLY A 301 -24.56 -16.91 -9.90
CA GLY A 301 -23.36 -17.69 -9.62
C GLY A 301 -22.35 -17.53 -10.77
N TRP A 302 -21.07 -17.62 -10.41
CA TRP A 302 -19.90 -17.42 -11.27
C TRP A 302 -19.44 -18.77 -11.86
N THR A 303 -19.29 -18.87 -13.19
CA THR A 303 -18.69 -20.05 -13.85
C THR A 303 -18.08 -19.66 -15.22
N ASP A 304 -16.75 -19.72 -15.41
CA ASP A 304 -16.04 -20.89 -15.95
C ASP A 304 -14.54 -20.65 -16.30
N LEU A 305 -13.70 -21.64 -15.94
CA LEU A 305 -12.74 -22.42 -16.76
C LEU A 305 -11.90 -23.29 -15.79
N ALA A 306 -11.90 -24.61 -15.97
CA ALA A 306 -11.28 -25.64 -15.09
C ALA A 306 -11.77 -25.65 -13.61
N GLY A 307 -12.83 -24.90 -13.32
CA GLY A 307 -13.38 -24.71 -11.97
C GLY A 307 -13.41 -23.25 -11.51
N PRO A 308 -14.09 -22.97 -10.39
CA PRO A 308 -14.17 -21.62 -9.82
C PRO A 308 -12.79 -21.10 -9.39
N ASN A 309 -12.63 -19.77 -9.27
CA ASN A 309 -11.44 -19.20 -8.66
C ASN A 309 -11.28 -19.77 -7.23
N PRO A 310 -10.05 -20.16 -6.82
CA PRO A 310 -9.83 -20.83 -5.53
C PRO A 310 -10.02 -19.88 -4.32
N SER A 311 -10.16 -18.57 -4.57
CA SER A 311 -10.38 -17.56 -3.54
C SER A 311 -11.25 -16.44 -4.08
N THR A 312 -12.04 -15.83 -3.20
CA THR A 312 -12.88 -14.66 -3.53
C THR A 312 -12.13 -13.37 -3.22
N LEU A 313 -11.84 -12.57 -4.24
CA LEU A 313 -11.22 -11.24 -4.09
C LEU A 313 -12.30 -10.20 -3.76
N VAL A 314 -12.85 -10.26 -2.55
CA VAL A 314 -14.00 -9.45 -2.14
C VAL A 314 -13.75 -7.96 -2.34
N GLY A 315 -14.71 -7.29 -2.98
CA GLY A 315 -14.72 -5.84 -3.20
C GLY A 315 -14.04 -5.38 -4.49
N ALA A 316 -13.38 -6.26 -5.23
CA ALA A 316 -12.76 -5.90 -6.50
C ALA A 316 -13.81 -5.53 -7.54
N LEU A 317 -13.66 -4.35 -8.16
CA LEU A 317 -14.50 -3.90 -9.26
C LEU A 317 -13.93 -4.44 -10.57
N VAL A 318 -14.73 -5.21 -11.32
CA VAL A 318 -14.31 -5.69 -12.65
C VAL A 318 -14.47 -4.60 -13.71
N GLY A 319 -13.73 -4.74 -14.82
CA GLY A 319 -13.72 -3.78 -15.92
C GLY A 319 -15.11 -3.37 -16.41
N GLY A 320 -16.01 -4.33 -16.58
CA GLY A 320 -17.42 -4.06 -16.85
C GLY A 320 -17.88 -4.42 -18.26
N PRO A 321 -19.11 -4.02 -18.63
CA PRO A 321 -19.72 -4.40 -19.89
C PRO A 321 -19.18 -3.57 -21.06
N ASP A 322 -19.43 -4.07 -22.27
CA ASP A 322 -19.33 -3.28 -23.50
C ASP A 322 -20.49 -2.26 -23.62
N ARG A 323 -20.49 -1.50 -24.72
CA ARG A 323 -21.49 -0.44 -25.00
C ARG A 323 -22.94 -0.92 -25.15
N TYR A 324 -23.19 -2.24 -25.17
CA TYR A 324 -24.53 -2.84 -25.28
C TYR A 324 -24.94 -3.59 -24.01
N ASP A 325 -24.34 -3.27 -22.86
CA ASP A 325 -24.54 -4.00 -21.59
C ASP A 325 -24.03 -5.46 -21.66
N GLY A 326 -23.21 -5.79 -22.66
CA GLY A 326 -22.66 -7.12 -22.88
C GLY A 326 -21.50 -7.42 -21.95
N TYR A 327 -21.70 -8.37 -21.03
CA TYR A 327 -20.68 -8.89 -20.13
C TYR A 327 -20.79 -10.41 -19.99
N ALA A 328 -19.64 -11.08 -19.98
CA ALA A 328 -19.48 -12.47 -19.61
C ALA A 328 -18.41 -12.58 -18.53
N ASP A 329 -18.69 -13.35 -17.48
CA ASP A 329 -17.70 -13.68 -16.46
C ASP A 329 -16.72 -14.71 -17.04
N ASN A 330 -15.57 -14.22 -17.49
CA ASN A 330 -14.54 -15.03 -18.12
C ASN A 330 -13.16 -14.55 -17.68
N ARG A 331 -12.47 -15.36 -16.88
CA ARG A 331 -11.14 -15.04 -16.35
C ARG A 331 -10.09 -14.76 -17.44
N ARG A 332 -10.29 -15.25 -18.67
CA ARG A 332 -9.38 -14.98 -19.81
C ARG A 332 -9.67 -13.66 -20.51
N ASP A 333 -10.82 -13.04 -20.26
CA ASP A 333 -11.19 -11.73 -20.80
C ASP A 333 -10.65 -10.64 -19.89
N TYR A 334 -9.39 -10.23 -20.14
CA TYR A 334 -8.75 -9.15 -19.40
C TYR A 334 -9.39 -7.78 -19.63
N VAL A 335 -10.21 -7.60 -20.67
CA VAL A 335 -10.87 -6.30 -20.92
C VAL A 335 -12.03 -6.10 -19.95
N LYS A 336 -12.89 -7.12 -19.82
CA LYS A 336 -14.12 -7.04 -19.03
C LYS A 336 -13.97 -7.52 -17.59
N ASN A 337 -13.04 -8.46 -17.32
CA ASN A 337 -12.90 -9.13 -16.03
C ASN A 337 -11.62 -8.79 -15.25
N GLU A 338 -10.75 -7.94 -15.80
CA GLU A 338 -9.61 -7.42 -15.03
C GLU A 338 -10.08 -6.60 -13.83
N VAL A 339 -9.24 -6.63 -12.79
CA VAL A 339 -9.37 -5.88 -11.54
C VAL A 339 -8.04 -5.21 -11.24
N THR A 340 -8.09 -3.94 -10.85
CA THR A 340 -6.89 -3.14 -10.57
C THR A 340 -7.11 -2.23 -9.35
N THR A 341 -6.03 -1.68 -8.81
CA THR A 341 -6.14 -0.65 -7.76
C THR A 341 -6.86 0.61 -8.24
N ASP A 342 -6.65 1.05 -9.48
CA ASP A 342 -7.28 2.26 -10.02
C ASP A 342 -8.78 2.09 -10.27
N TYR A 343 -9.22 0.88 -10.62
CA TYR A 343 -10.65 0.58 -10.80
C TYR A 343 -11.44 0.82 -9.50
N ASN A 344 -10.83 0.50 -8.37
CA ASN A 344 -11.44 0.67 -7.07
C ASN A 344 -11.29 2.08 -6.47
N ALA A 345 -10.40 2.93 -6.99
CA ALA A 345 -10.07 4.22 -6.39
C ALA A 345 -11.27 5.19 -6.36
N GLY A 346 -11.76 5.61 -7.52
CA GLY A 346 -12.93 6.50 -7.60
C GLY A 346 -14.21 5.82 -7.10
N PHE A 347 -14.35 4.51 -7.35
CA PHE A 347 -15.48 3.73 -6.84
C PHE A 347 -15.62 3.80 -5.31
N THR A 348 -14.51 3.62 -4.59
CA THR A 348 -14.50 3.70 -3.12
C THR A 348 -14.87 5.11 -2.64
N GLY A 349 -14.34 6.15 -3.29
CA GLY A 349 -14.68 7.55 -2.98
C GLY A 349 -16.16 7.86 -3.21
N ALA A 350 -16.73 7.36 -4.33
CA ALA A 350 -18.14 7.52 -4.64
C ALA A 350 -19.04 6.80 -3.63
N LEU A 351 -18.69 5.56 -3.24
CA LEU A 351 -19.41 4.81 -2.20
C LEU A 351 -19.43 5.55 -0.86
N ALA A 352 -18.27 6.08 -0.43
CA ALA A 352 -18.18 6.82 0.83
C ALA A 352 -19.06 8.08 0.82
N ALA A 353 -19.02 8.86 -0.26
CA ALA A 353 -19.84 10.06 -0.39
C ALA A 353 -21.35 9.74 -0.46
N LEU A 354 -21.74 8.68 -1.17
CA LEU A 354 -23.13 8.25 -1.22
C LEU A 354 -23.63 7.68 0.12
N ALA A 355 -22.77 7.01 0.88
CA ALA A 355 -23.12 6.53 2.23
C ALA A 355 -23.38 7.68 3.20
N ASP A 356 -22.51 8.70 3.18
CA ASP A 356 -22.68 9.93 3.97
C ASP A 356 -23.96 10.67 3.58
N LEU A 357 -24.18 10.89 2.27
CA LEU A 357 -25.41 11.51 1.77
C LEU A 357 -26.66 10.70 2.10
N THR A 358 -26.61 9.37 2.03
CA THR A 358 -27.74 8.50 2.42
C THR A 358 -28.08 8.72 3.89
N THR A 359 -27.07 8.77 4.76
CA THR A 359 -27.26 9.03 6.19
C THR A 359 -27.90 10.41 6.42
N ALA A 360 -27.42 11.46 5.72
CA ALA A 360 -27.97 12.80 5.80
C ALA A 360 -29.42 12.90 5.28
N LEU A 361 -29.73 12.18 4.19
CA LEU A 361 -31.10 12.10 3.67
C LEU A 361 -32.03 11.40 4.66
N THR A 362 -31.65 10.23 5.17
CA THR A 362 -32.45 9.49 6.14
C THR A 362 -32.69 10.29 7.41
N THR A 363 -31.66 10.98 7.93
CA THR A 363 -31.79 11.87 9.09
C THR A 363 -32.76 13.03 8.82
N GLY A 364 -32.78 13.54 7.59
CA GLY A 364 -33.71 14.57 7.14
C GLY A 364 -35.11 14.06 6.75
N GLY A 365 -35.42 12.78 6.96
CA GLY A 365 -36.71 12.20 6.54
C GLY A 365 -36.89 12.04 5.03
N CYS A 366 -35.80 12.10 4.27
CA CYS A 366 -35.77 11.94 2.81
C CYS A 366 -35.44 10.51 2.40
N THR A 367 -35.99 10.10 1.26
CA THR A 367 -35.43 9.00 0.44
C THR A 367 -34.64 9.57 -0.73
N TRP A 368 -33.86 8.72 -1.40
CA TRP A 368 -33.20 9.11 -2.64
C TRP A 368 -34.20 9.48 -3.74
N ASP A 369 -35.35 8.83 -3.80
CA ASP A 369 -36.35 9.09 -4.84
C ASP A 369 -37.02 10.45 -4.61
N THR A 370 -37.38 10.77 -3.36
CA THR A 370 -37.90 12.11 -3.00
C THR A 370 -36.83 13.19 -3.15
N TYR A 371 -35.56 12.88 -2.87
CA TYR A 371 -34.47 13.82 -3.10
C TYR A 371 -34.28 14.10 -4.58
N CYS A 372 -34.17 13.07 -5.43
CA CYS A 372 -33.92 13.23 -6.86
C CYS A 372 -35.09 13.85 -7.62
N SER A 373 -36.33 13.69 -7.13
CA SER A 373 -37.51 14.41 -7.65
C SER A 373 -37.66 15.84 -7.11
N ALA A 374 -36.69 16.33 -6.33
CA ALA A 374 -36.70 17.64 -5.68
C ALA A 374 -37.83 17.85 -4.65
N ALA A 375 -38.43 16.77 -4.14
CA ALA A 375 -39.48 16.81 -3.14
C ALA A 375 -38.95 17.01 -1.70
N CYS A 376 -37.63 16.97 -1.49
CA CYS A 376 -37.03 17.23 -0.18
C CYS A 376 -35.57 17.71 -0.28
N THR A 377 -35.01 18.18 0.83
CA THR A 377 -33.60 18.57 0.97
C THR A 377 -32.90 17.72 2.04
N PRO A 378 -31.58 17.43 1.89
CA PRO A 378 -30.83 16.71 2.92
C PRO A 378 -30.78 17.52 4.21
N ALA A 379 -30.67 16.85 5.36
CA ALA A 379 -30.32 17.54 6.60
C ALA A 379 -29.00 18.30 6.43
N PRO A 380 -28.86 19.51 7.01
CA PRO A 380 -27.57 20.19 7.01
C PRO A 380 -26.51 19.30 7.64
N PRO A 381 -25.23 19.39 7.19
CA PRO A 381 -24.15 18.68 7.85
C PRO A 381 -24.19 19.00 9.34
N ALA A 382 -24.03 18.01 10.21
CA ALA A 382 -23.86 18.28 11.62
C ALA A 382 -22.74 19.33 11.76
N SER A 383 -23.00 20.46 12.44
CA SER A 383 -21.94 21.41 12.76
C SER A 383 -20.80 20.61 13.38
N PRO A 384 -19.53 20.85 13.00
CA PRO A 384 -18.43 20.29 13.75
C PRO A 384 -18.70 20.69 15.21
N SER A 385 -18.92 19.71 16.08
CA SER A 385 -18.97 20.00 17.51
C SER A 385 -17.73 20.84 17.80
N PRO A 386 -17.86 21.96 18.56
CA PRO A 386 -16.71 22.75 18.91
C PRO A 386 -15.66 21.77 19.41
N SER A 387 -14.51 21.76 18.74
CA SER A 387 -13.33 21.11 19.30
C SER A 387 -13.25 21.63 20.74
N PRO A 388 -13.19 20.76 21.76
CA PRO A 388 -13.04 21.25 23.12
C PRO A 388 -11.86 22.21 23.11
N SER A 389 -12.11 23.44 23.59
CA SER A 389 -11.09 24.47 23.75
C SER A 389 -9.85 23.82 24.38
N PRO A 390 -8.62 24.22 24.00
CA PRO A 390 -7.43 23.66 24.62
C PRO A 390 -7.56 23.88 26.13
N SER A 391 -7.83 22.79 26.85
CA SER A 391 -7.71 22.82 28.31
C SER A 391 -6.29 23.25 28.62
N PRO A 392 -6.08 24.09 29.66
CA PRO A 392 -4.74 24.42 30.11
C PRO A 392 -3.98 23.12 30.27
N SER A 393 -2.82 23.07 29.61
CA SER A 393 -1.92 21.94 29.55
C SER A 393 -1.94 21.20 30.89
N PRO A 394 -2.44 19.96 30.98
CA PRO A 394 -2.14 19.17 32.15
C PRO A 394 -0.61 19.07 32.18
N SER A 395 -0.03 19.45 33.31
CA SER A 395 1.37 19.14 33.63
C SER A 395 1.69 17.72 33.18
N PRO A 396 2.92 17.48 32.67
CA PRO A 396 3.26 16.27 31.94
C PRO A 396 2.82 15.06 32.76
N SER A 397 1.74 14.40 32.31
CA SER A 397 1.50 13.05 32.75
C SER A 397 2.69 12.24 32.31
N PRO A 398 3.27 11.42 33.21
CA PRO A 398 4.55 10.79 32.96
C PRO A 398 4.45 10.01 31.66
N SER A 399 5.47 10.16 30.81
CA SER A 399 5.74 9.20 29.74
C SER A 399 5.45 7.80 30.27
N PRO A 400 4.75 6.94 29.52
CA PRO A 400 4.52 5.57 29.96
C PRO A 400 5.89 4.98 30.25
N SER A 401 6.13 4.72 31.52
CA SER A 401 7.31 4.00 31.96
C SER A 401 7.27 2.62 31.31
N PRO A 402 8.43 2.03 31.00
CA PRO A 402 8.49 0.75 30.33
C PRO A 402 7.95 -0.34 31.27
N SER A 403 7.57 -1.47 30.68
CA SER A 403 7.34 -2.76 31.34
C SER A 403 6.02 -2.94 32.10
N THR A 404 5.00 -3.46 31.42
CA THR A 404 4.45 -4.81 31.69
C THR A 404 3.26 -5.09 30.76
N CYS A 405 3.10 -6.36 30.40
CA CYS A 405 1.97 -6.87 29.63
C CYS A 405 0.64 -6.66 30.37
N GLY A 406 -0.19 -5.73 29.90
CA GLY A 406 -1.50 -5.43 30.48
C GLY A 406 -2.60 -6.43 30.11
N ALA A 407 -3.70 -6.45 30.87
CA ALA A 407 -4.81 -7.39 30.67
C ALA A 407 -5.56 -7.22 29.34
N THR A 408 -5.50 -6.04 28.71
CA THR A 408 -6.11 -5.72 27.40
C THR A 408 -5.10 -5.74 26.25
N ASP A 409 -3.87 -6.17 26.51
CA ASP A 409 -2.76 -6.03 25.59
C ASP A 409 -2.66 -7.23 24.64
N TRP A 410 -3.22 -7.08 23.44
CA TRP A 410 -3.39 -8.19 22.49
C TRP A 410 -2.09 -8.96 22.16
N PRO A 411 -0.94 -8.34 21.84
CA PRO A 411 0.30 -9.09 21.63
C PRO A 411 0.78 -9.89 22.85
N CYS A 412 0.45 -9.45 24.06
CA CYS A 412 0.76 -10.20 25.28
C CYS A 412 -0.25 -11.31 25.58
N GLN A 413 -1.53 -11.11 25.22
CA GLN A 413 -2.55 -12.15 25.28
C GLN A 413 -2.20 -13.32 24.34
N GLU A 414 -1.75 -13.00 23.13
CA GLU A 414 -1.33 -13.97 22.11
C GLU A 414 -0.20 -14.89 22.59
N CYS A 415 0.68 -14.42 23.48
CA CYS A 415 1.70 -15.26 24.11
C CYS A 415 1.13 -16.40 24.96
N SER A 416 -0.15 -16.33 25.35
CA SER A 416 -0.83 -17.31 26.21
C SER A 416 -1.92 -18.09 25.49
N THR A 417 -2.49 -17.55 24.40
CA THR A 417 -3.56 -18.20 23.63
C THR A 417 -3.03 -19.08 22.50
N ARG A 418 -1.82 -18.81 22.00
CA ARG A 418 -1.23 -19.57 20.89
C ARG A 418 -0.65 -20.89 21.36
N THR A 419 -1.19 -21.99 20.83
CA THR A 419 -0.77 -23.36 21.17
C THR A 419 0.68 -23.68 20.77
N ASN A 420 1.23 -22.95 19.81
CA ASN A 420 2.61 -23.08 19.36
C ASN A 420 3.60 -22.22 20.18
N ILE A 421 3.12 -21.43 21.15
CA ILE A 421 3.97 -20.72 22.11
C ILE A 421 4.00 -21.51 23.41
N VAL A 422 5.08 -22.26 23.62
CA VAL A 422 5.27 -23.09 24.83
C VAL A 422 6.02 -22.34 25.94
N ASN A 423 6.67 -21.21 25.61
CA ASN A 423 7.35 -20.34 26.57
C ASN A 423 6.68 -18.95 26.63
N ALA A 424 5.47 -18.92 27.19
CA ALA A 424 4.64 -17.72 27.29
C ALA A 424 5.34 -16.57 28.05
N THR A 425 6.15 -16.89 29.05
CA THR A 425 6.91 -15.89 29.81
C THR A 425 7.96 -15.21 28.95
N ALA A 426 8.80 -15.98 28.22
CA ALA A 426 9.79 -15.40 27.31
C ALA A 426 9.13 -14.59 26.18
N CYS A 427 7.99 -15.04 25.67
CA CYS A 427 7.20 -14.31 24.69
C CYS A 427 6.77 -12.93 25.21
N ARG A 428 6.19 -12.87 26.42
CA ARG A 428 5.76 -11.60 27.04
C ARG A 428 6.93 -10.66 27.30
N THR A 429 8.07 -11.19 27.75
CA THR A 429 9.31 -10.41 27.93
C THR A 429 9.81 -9.85 26.60
N CYS A 430 9.79 -10.65 25.53
CA CYS A 430 10.15 -10.22 24.19
C CYS A 430 9.25 -9.08 23.70
N VAL A 431 7.93 -9.24 23.83
CA VAL A 431 6.94 -8.22 23.41
C VAL A 431 7.22 -6.89 24.10
N ALA A 432 7.52 -6.91 25.41
CA ALA A 432 7.88 -5.71 26.15
C ALA A 432 9.20 -5.09 25.65
N ALA A 433 10.23 -5.91 25.41
CA ALA A 433 11.53 -5.46 24.95
C ALA A 433 11.47 -4.84 23.54
N VAL A 434 10.79 -5.47 22.60
CA VAL A 434 10.66 -5.01 21.20
C VAL A 434 9.85 -3.70 21.12
N ARG A 435 8.83 -3.54 21.98
CA ARG A 435 8.12 -2.25 22.11
C ARG A 435 9.00 -1.14 22.62
N ALA A 436 9.85 -1.41 23.62
CA ALA A 436 10.78 -0.40 24.14
C ALA A 436 11.75 0.09 23.05
N LEU A 437 11.97 -0.71 22.01
CA LEU A 437 12.76 -0.35 20.83
C LEU A 437 11.95 0.35 19.72
N GLY A 438 10.64 0.58 19.91
CA GLY A 438 9.75 1.13 18.89
C GLY A 438 9.52 0.21 17.69
N LYS A 439 9.64 -1.12 17.89
CA LYS A 439 9.54 -2.14 16.86
C LYS A 439 8.26 -2.99 17.02
N GLU A 440 7.92 -3.76 15.99
CA GLU A 440 6.68 -4.53 15.92
C GLU A 440 6.68 -5.73 16.88
N PRO A 441 5.78 -5.79 17.89
CA PRO A 441 5.87 -6.82 18.93
C PRO A 441 5.55 -8.24 18.45
N TYR A 442 4.98 -8.38 17.25
CA TYR A 442 4.60 -9.65 16.65
C TYR A 442 5.79 -10.50 16.20
N ASP A 443 6.97 -9.91 16.02
CA ASP A 443 8.20 -10.65 15.67
C ASP A 443 8.57 -11.69 16.76
N CYS A 444 8.18 -11.43 18.01
CA CYS A 444 8.29 -12.37 19.12
C CYS A 444 7.43 -13.63 18.95
N HIS A 445 6.26 -13.53 18.32
CA HIS A 445 5.37 -14.67 18.11
C HIS A 445 5.85 -15.59 17.00
N GLU A 446 6.63 -15.07 16.05
CA GLU A 446 7.19 -15.84 14.95
C GLU A 446 8.16 -16.92 15.45
N CYS A 447 8.79 -16.73 16.61
CA CYS A 447 9.58 -17.76 17.31
C CYS A 447 8.75 -19.00 17.68
N GLY A 448 7.44 -18.86 17.87
CA GLY A 448 6.53 -19.99 18.04
C GLY A 448 6.01 -20.54 16.73
N LYS A 449 5.88 -19.72 15.68
CA LYS A 449 5.28 -20.12 14.39
C LYS A 449 6.25 -20.83 13.46
N TYR A 450 7.45 -20.28 13.28
CA TYR A 450 8.49 -20.85 12.42
C TYR A 450 9.63 -21.49 13.23
N GLY A 451 9.72 -21.18 14.52
CA GLY A 451 10.69 -21.78 15.43
C GLY A 451 10.23 -23.11 16.04
N SER A 452 11.09 -23.66 16.89
CA SER A 452 10.91 -24.94 17.56
C SER A 452 9.84 -24.87 18.64
N THR A 453 9.09 -25.95 18.84
CA THR A 453 8.17 -26.12 19.97
C THR A 453 8.88 -26.55 21.26
N ASN A 454 10.22 -26.60 21.27
CA ASN A 454 11.00 -26.76 22.50
C ASN A 454 11.09 -25.43 23.26
N GLY A 455 10.63 -25.40 24.51
CA GLY A 455 10.56 -24.17 25.32
C GLY A 455 11.91 -23.49 25.60
N GLY A 456 13.02 -24.25 25.60
CA GLY A 456 14.36 -23.70 25.75
C GLY A 456 14.82 -22.97 24.48
N VAL A 457 14.63 -23.59 23.31
CA VAL A 457 14.95 -22.97 22.01
C VAL A 457 14.06 -21.75 21.74
N GLN A 458 12.75 -21.87 22.03
CA GLN A 458 11.82 -20.73 21.97
C GLN A 458 12.23 -19.59 22.90
N GLY A 459 12.66 -19.93 24.12
CA GLY A 459 13.17 -18.96 25.09
C GLY A 459 14.35 -18.16 24.55
N VAL A 460 15.34 -18.84 23.95
CA VAL A 460 16.51 -18.18 23.34
C VAL A 460 16.10 -17.27 22.16
N CYS A 461 15.18 -17.72 21.31
CA CYS A 461 14.67 -16.92 20.20
C CYS A 461 14.01 -15.62 20.67
N MET A 462 13.10 -15.72 21.64
CA MET A 462 12.29 -14.61 22.11
C MET A 462 13.07 -13.68 23.05
N ALA A 463 13.81 -14.23 24.02
CA ALA A 463 14.45 -13.41 25.05
C ALA A 463 15.77 -12.79 24.57
N ASP A 464 16.52 -13.49 23.71
CA ASP A 464 17.87 -13.08 23.36
C ASP A 464 18.00 -12.62 21.91
N CYS A 465 17.44 -13.38 20.97
CA CYS A 465 17.62 -13.11 19.54
C CYS A 465 16.82 -11.90 19.07
N VAL A 466 15.48 -12.00 19.06
CA VAL A 466 14.60 -11.00 18.46
C VAL A 466 14.89 -9.58 18.96
N PRO A 467 14.94 -9.31 20.29
CA PRO A 467 15.26 -7.96 20.78
C PRO A 467 16.67 -7.51 20.40
N GLY A 468 17.66 -8.41 20.43
CA GLY A 468 19.05 -8.10 20.12
C GLY A 468 19.32 -7.82 18.63
N THR A 469 18.39 -8.14 17.75
CA THR A 469 18.53 -7.97 16.29
C THR A 469 17.53 -6.97 15.69
N ALA A 470 16.48 -6.60 16.42
CA ALA A 470 15.38 -5.78 15.93
C ALA A 470 15.79 -4.39 15.43
N LEU A 471 16.77 -3.73 16.07
CA LEU A 471 17.26 -2.41 15.61
C LEU A 471 17.98 -2.48 14.26
N ARG A 472 18.54 -3.64 13.92
CA ARG A 472 19.26 -3.88 12.66
C ARG A 472 18.37 -4.51 11.58
N GLY A 473 17.11 -4.80 11.87
CA GLY A 473 16.18 -5.47 10.95
C GLY A 473 16.60 -6.91 10.61
N ALA A 474 17.27 -7.58 11.54
CA ALA A 474 17.78 -8.96 11.38
C ALA A 474 17.02 -9.99 12.25
N ASP A 475 15.95 -9.56 12.91
CA ASP A 475 15.09 -10.35 13.80
C ASP A 475 14.32 -11.47 13.11
N TRP A 476 14.05 -11.35 11.81
CA TRP A 476 13.47 -12.43 11.00
C TRP A 476 14.34 -13.71 10.97
N ALA A 477 15.67 -13.58 11.11
CA ALA A 477 16.59 -14.73 11.12
C ALA A 477 16.48 -15.56 12.40
N CYS A 478 15.95 -14.97 13.48
CA CYS A 478 15.78 -15.63 14.77
C CYS A 478 14.84 -16.84 14.70
N PRO A 479 13.57 -16.68 14.27
CA PRO A 479 12.65 -17.80 14.14
C PRO A 479 13.01 -18.74 12.98
N GLU A 480 13.47 -18.19 11.85
CA GLU A 480 13.67 -18.95 10.61
C GLU A 480 14.95 -19.80 10.62
N TYR A 481 15.99 -19.38 11.34
CA TYR A 481 17.28 -20.08 11.38
C TYR A 481 17.62 -20.59 12.76
N CYS A 482 17.70 -19.69 13.74
CA CYS A 482 18.26 -20.01 15.05
C CYS A 482 17.28 -20.76 15.95
N ALA A 483 15.98 -20.63 15.70
CA ALA A 483 14.95 -21.39 16.39
C ALA A 483 14.37 -22.52 15.55
N ASN A 484 14.65 -22.59 14.26
CA ASN A 484 14.04 -23.57 13.35
C ASN A 484 14.48 -25.00 13.70
N SER A 485 13.50 -25.87 13.95
CA SER A 485 13.73 -27.26 14.36
C SER A 485 14.52 -28.07 13.34
N ALA A 486 14.46 -27.74 12.05
CA ALA A 486 15.26 -28.39 11.02
C ALA A 486 16.77 -28.10 11.14
N ASN A 487 17.13 -26.99 11.81
CA ASN A 487 18.51 -26.55 11.95
C ASN A 487 19.12 -26.85 13.32
N VAL A 488 18.33 -26.69 14.40
CA VAL A 488 18.81 -26.83 15.78
C VAL A 488 18.14 -27.95 16.57
N GLY A 489 17.09 -28.58 16.02
CA GLY A 489 16.27 -29.56 16.75
C GLY A 489 15.72 -28.98 18.07
N SER A 490 16.01 -29.66 19.18
CA SER A 490 15.75 -29.22 20.56
C SER A 490 17.00 -28.70 21.28
N ASN A 491 18.11 -28.51 20.57
CA ASN A 491 19.39 -28.17 21.19
C ASN A 491 19.54 -26.66 21.42
N VAL A 492 19.34 -26.24 22.67
CA VAL A 492 19.44 -24.84 23.11
C VAL A 492 20.82 -24.23 22.87
N THR A 493 21.90 -25.01 23.02
CA THR A 493 23.26 -24.56 22.75
C THR A 493 23.47 -24.23 21.28
N GLN A 494 22.90 -25.01 20.37
CA GLN A 494 22.97 -24.73 18.93
C GLN A 494 22.17 -23.48 18.55
N ALA A 495 20.99 -23.30 19.16
CA ALA A 495 20.22 -22.08 19.02
C ALA A 495 21.04 -20.85 19.47
N ALA A 496 21.61 -20.89 20.68
CA ALA A 496 22.43 -19.80 21.23
C ALA A 496 23.66 -19.47 20.36
N GLN A 497 24.34 -20.47 19.81
CA GLN A 497 25.46 -20.26 18.87
C GLN A 497 25.02 -19.54 17.59
N CYS A 498 23.87 -19.91 17.03
CA CYS A 498 23.29 -19.22 15.88
C CYS A 498 22.94 -17.76 16.23
N VAL A 499 22.29 -17.54 17.38
CA VAL A 499 21.90 -16.20 17.84
C VAL A 499 23.12 -15.30 18.01
N ALA A 500 24.19 -15.80 18.63
CA ALA A 500 25.45 -15.06 18.78
C ALA A 500 26.04 -14.63 17.44
N CYS A 501 26.01 -15.51 16.42
CA CYS A 501 26.43 -15.16 15.08
C CYS A 501 25.51 -14.09 14.46
N VAL A 502 24.19 -14.29 14.48
CA VAL A 502 23.24 -13.36 13.86
C VAL A 502 23.37 -11.96 14.47
N LYS A 503 23.62 -11.87 15.78
CA LYS A 503 23.89 -10.60 16.48
C LYS A 503 25.18 -9.90 16.03
N GLY A 504 26.22 -10.65 15.68
CA GLY A 504 27.53 -10.10 15.31
C GLY A 504 27.78 -9.97 13.81
N ALA A 505 27.05 -10.70 12.97
CA ALA A 505 27.29 -10.75 11.54
C ALA A 505 26.75 -9.50 10.82
N ALA A 506 27.45 -9.08 9.76
CA ALA A 506 26.97 -8.09 8.80
C ALA A 506 25.86 -8.66 7.90
N ASP A 507 25.97 -9.94 7.55
CA ASP A 507 24.97 -10.70 6.79
C ASP A 507 24.48 -11.90 7.61
N PRO A 508 23.23 -11.88 8.13
CA PRO A 508 22.65 -13.00 8.86
C PRO A 508 22.59 -14.31 8.07
N TRP A 509 22.55 -14.27 6.73
CA TRP A 509 22.51 -15.47 5.88
C TRP A 509 23.79 -16.30 6.01
N ALA A 510 24.93 -15.64 6.25
CA ALA A 510 26.20 -16.31 6.49
C ALA A 510 26.13 -17.26 7.71
N CYS A 511 25.40 -16.85 8.76
CA CYS A 511 25.17 -17.68 9.93
C CYS A 511 24.31 -18.92 9.60
N TYR A 512 23.26 -18.75 8.79
CA TYR A 512 22.45 -19.87 8.31
C TYR A 512 23.27 -20.87 7.49
N ASN A 513 24.15 -20.39 6.60
CA ASN A 513 25.05 -21.25 5.83
C ASN A 513 25.92 -22.09 6.78
N CYS A 514 26.52 -21.47 7.81
CA CYS A 514 27.29 -22.21 8.82
C CYS A 514 26.46 -23.29 9.53
N MET A 515 25.18 -23.04 9.82
CA MET A 515 24.29 -24.05 10.42
C MET A 515 24.08 -25.25 9.50
N THR A 516 23.80 -24.99 8.22
CA THR A 516 23.43 -26.04 7.26
C THR A 516 24.61 -26.90 6.83
N VAL A 517 25.77 -26.31 6.57
CA VAL A 517 26.93 -27.05 6.06
C VAL A 517 27.63 -27.90 7.12
N THR A 518 27.44 -27.57 8.40
CA THR A 518 28.09 -28.28 9.51
C THR A 518 27.21 -29.35 10.15
N ARG A 519 25.89 -29.36 9.86
CA ARG A 519 24.91 -30.20 10.57
C ARG A 519 25.18 -31.70 10.52
N SER A 520 25.79 -32.19 9.44
CA SER A 520 26.06 -33.62 9.20
C SER A 520 27.51 -34.02 9.50
N LEU A 521 28.33 -33.11 10.00
CA LEU A 521 29.73 -33.40 10.35
C LEU A 521 29.79 -34.13 11.70
N SER A 522 30.69 -35.09 11.83
CA SER A 522 30.90 -35.83 13.09
C SER A 522 31.34 -34.92 14.24
N ASP A 523 31.95 -33.76 13.95
CA ASP A 523 32.39 -32.73 14.89
C ASP A 523 31.63 -31.40 14.71
N ALA A 524 30.34 -31.48 14.35
CA ALA A 524 29.48 -30.35 13.99
C ALA A 524 29.58 -29.12 14.91
N LEU A 525 29.69 -29.31 16.23
CA LEU A 525 29.81 -28.20 17.19
C LEU A 525 31.10 -27.38 16.99
N SER A 526 32.24 -28.07 16.82
CA SER A 526 33.53 -27.42 16.60
C SER A 526 33.58 -26.77 15.22
N ALA A 527 33.13 -27.50 14.18
CA ALA A 527 33.06 -26.98 12.81
C ALA A 527 32.22 -25.70 12.72
N ARG A 528 31.07 -25.69 13.39
CA ARG A 528 30.16 -24.54 13.44
C ARG A 528 30.77 -23.36 14.16
N ALA A 529 31.37 -23.58 15.34
CA ALA A 529 32.03 -22.51 16.07
C ALA A 529 33.11 -21.82 15.23
N SER A 530 33.94 -22.59 14.52
CA SER A 530 34.95 -22.05 13.60
C SER A 530 34.32 -21.28 12.43
N CYS A 531 33.22 -21.78 11.84
CA CYS A 531 32.51 -21.11 10.77
C CYS A 531 31.93 -19.77 11.22
N MET A 532 31.22 -19.75 12.35
CA MET A 532 30.60 -18.54 12.90
C MET A 532 31.66 -17.50 13.30
N ALA A 533 32.80 -17.93 13.85
CA ALA A 533 33.93 -17.03 14.14
C ALA A 533 34.54 -16.42 12.86
N CYS A 534 34.58 -17.17 11.76
CA CYS A 534 34.98 -16.63 10.45
C CYS A 534 33.98 -15.57 9.96
N VAL A 535 32.67 -15.82 10.13
CA VAL A 535 31.60 -14.89 9.71
C VAL A 535 31.61 -13.59 10.53
N THR A 536 31.87 -13.66 11.84
CA THR A 536 31.84 -12.49 12.73
C THR A 536 33.20 -11.81 12.92
N GLY A 537 34.29 -12.41 12.44
CA GLY A 537 35.68 -11.99 12.69
C GLY A 537 36.17 -10.75 11.96
N GLY A 538 35.29 -9.94 11.34
CA GLY A 538 35.63 -8.61 10.82
C GLY A 538 36.53 -8.54 9.58
N GLY A 539 36.87 -9.68 8.95
CA GLY A 539 37.59 -9.70 7.67
C GLY A 539 36.63 -9.64 6.49
N ALA A 540 37.08 -9.13 5.33
CA ALA A 540 36.34 -9.08 4.05
C ALA A 540 36.07 -10.47 3.43
N ILE A 541 35.92 -11.51 4.24
CA ILE A 541 35.63 -12.86 3.80
C ILE A 541 34.12 -12.98 3.63
N ASN A 542 33.69 -13.32 2.42
CA ASN A 542 32.31 -13.66 2.13
C ASN A 542 31.86 -14.83 3.03
N GLY A 543 30.72 -14.69 3.71
CA GLY A 543 30.17 -15.71 4.59
C GLY A 543 29.93 -17.08 3.94
N TRP A 544 29.74 -17.12 2.62
CA TRP A 544 29.69 -18.39 1.87
C TRP A 544 31.03 -19.13 1.91
N ALA A 545 32.14 -18.41 1.78
CA ALA A 545 33.49 -18.97 1.85
C ALA A 545 33.82 -19.52 3.24
N CYS A 546 33.33 -18.90 4.32
CA CYS A 546 33.44 -19.45 5.67
C CYS A 546 32.76 -20.83 5.77
N GLY A 547 31.60 -21.01 5.13
CA GLY A 547 30.91 -22.29 5.06
C GLY A 547 31.69 -23.36 4.27
N GLU A 548 32.31 -22.97 3.15
CA GLU A 548 33.17 -23.88 2.38
C GLU A 548 34.38 -24.36 3.20
N CYS A 549 35.06 -23.45 3.92
CA CYS A 549 36.14 -23.84 4.81
C CYS A 549 35.64 -24.77 5.93
N ALA A 550 34.43 -24.56 6.47
CA ALA A 550 33.87 -25.36 7.54
C ALA A 550 33.59 -26.83 7.15
N ARG A 551 33.38 -27.13 5.86
CA ARG A 551 33.20 -28.50 5.36
C ARG A 551 34.47 -29.35 5.42
N LEU A 552 35.64 -28.75 5.64
CA LEU A 552 36.90 -29.49 5.72
C LEU A 552 36.90 -30.43 6.94
N ALA A 553 37.52 -31.60 6.78
CA ALA A 553 37.38 -32.72 7.71
C ALA A 553 38.07 -32.54 9.07
N THR A 554 39.03 -31.62 9.20
CA THR A 554 39.79 -31.42 10.44
C THR A 554 39.81 -29.95 10.86
N PRO A 555 39.84 -29.64 12.17
CA PRO A 555 39.96 -28.26 12.66
C PRO A 555 41.17 -27.52 12.06
N ALA A 556 42.32 -28.18 11.95
CA ALA A 556 43.54 -27.60 11.37
C ALA A 556 43.36 -27.19 9.90
N ALA A 557 42.64 -27.99 9.09
CA ALA A 557 42.35 -27.66 7.71
C ALA A 557 41.39 -26.47 7.60
N ARG A 558 40.37 -26.40 8.47
CA ARG A 558 39.44 -25.26 8.55
C ARG A 558 40.19 -23.96 8.86
N SER A 559 41.04 -23.98 9.89
CA SER A 559 41.86 -22.82 10.28
C SER A 559 42.81 -22.39 9.17
N ALA A 560 43.47 -23.33 8.50
CA ALA A 560 44.36 -23.02 7.36
C ALA A 560 43.60 -22.41 6.17
N CYS A 561 42.39 -22.90 5.89
CA CYS A 561 41.51 -22.35 4.85
C CYS A 561 41.11 -20.90 5.17
N VAL A 562 40.65 -20.62 6.40
CA VAL A 562 40.27 -19.27 6.83
C VAL A 562 41.47 -18.32 6.78
N ALA A 563 42.66 -18.74 7.27
CA ALA A 563 43.87 -17.92 7.20
C ALA A 563 44.28 -17.58 5.76
N CYS A 564 44.16 -18.53 4.83
CA CYS A 564 44.39 -18.30 3.40
C CYS A 564 43.42 -17.27 2.82
N MET A 565 42.14 -17.32 3.21
CA MET A 565 41.13 -16.34 2.78
C MET A 565 41.43 -14.94 3.35
N GLN A 566 41.88 -14.85 4.60
CA GLN A 566 42.28 -13.58 5.23
C GLN A 566 43.49 -12.96 4.52
N ALA A 567 44.36 -13.79 3.94
CA ALA A 567 45.50 -13.35 3.13
C ALA A 567 45.14 -13.01 1.67
N GLY A 568 43.86 -12.96 1.30
CA GLY A 568 43.39 -12.59 -0.03
C GLY A 568 43.29 -13.74 -1.04
N GLY A 569 43.42 -15.00 -0.60
CA GLY A 569 43.24 -16.17 -1.46
C GLY A 569 41.79 -16.40 -1.90
N SER A 570 41.60 -17.11 -3.02
CA SER A 570 40.27 -17.50 -3.49
C SER A 570 39.72 -18.73 -2.72
N THR A 571 38.41 -18.82 -2.56
CA THR A 571 37.73 -19.94 -1.86
C THR A 571 38.15 -21.31 -2.39
N GLY A 572 38.21 -21.47 -3.72
CA GLY A 572 38.62 -22.72 -4.36
C GLY A 572 40.08 -23.08 -4.10
N THR A 573 40.99 -22.10 -4.16
CA THR A 573 42.43 -22.34 -3.91
C THR A 573 42.68 -22.67 -2.44
N CYS A 574 42.04 -21.95 -1.52
CA CYS A 574 42.24 -22.12 -0.08
C CYS A 574 41.68 -23.46 0.42
N THR A 575 40.49 -23.86 -0.03
CA THR A 575 39.91 -25.17 0.30
C THR A 575 40.72 -26.33 -0.26
N ALA A 576 41.17 -26.24 -1.52
CA ALA A 576 41.99 -27.27 -2.16
C ALA A 576 43.36 -27.44 -1.48
N THR A 577 44.00 -26.33 -1.12
CA THR A 577 45.33 -26.34 -0.46
C THR A 577 45.25 -26.90 0.97
N ALA A 578 44.23 -26.48 1.73
CA ALA A 578 43.99 -26.98 3.08
C ALA A 578 43.59 -28.47 3.10
N GLY A 579 42.83 -28.93 2.10
CA GLY A 579 42.44 -30.34 1.96
C GLY A 579 43.58 -31.27 1.53
N ARG A 580 44.58 -30.77 0.78
CA ARG A 580 45.73 -31.57 0.30
C ARG A 580 46.78 -31.91 1.36
N ARG A 581 46.80 -31.21 2.51
CA ARG A 581 47.72 -31.54 3.64
C ARG A 581 47.49 -32.92 4.27
N ARG A 582 46.49 -33.68 3.80
CA ARG A 582 46.23 -35.08 4.17
C ARG A 582 47.01 -36.13 3.36
N ARG A 583 47.74 -35.76 2.30
CA ARG A 583 48.51 -36.73 1.49
C ARG A 583 50.01 -36.80 1.82
N LEU A 584 50.50 -35.99 2.76
CA LEU A 584 51.92 -35.90 3.11
C LEU A 584 52.18 -35.86 4.63
N ALA A 585 51.26 -36.37 5.45
CA ALA A 585 51.46 -36.58 6.89
C ALA A 585 51.00 -37.98 7.28
#